data_AF-A0A7C5KFQ0-F1
#
_entry.id   AF-A0A7C5KFQ0-F1
#
_cell.length_a   1.000
_cell.length_b   1.000
_cell.length_c   1.000
_cell.angle_alpha   90.00
_cell.angle_beta   90.00
_cell.angle_gamma   90.00
#
_symmetry.space_group_name_H-M   'P 1'
#
loop_
_entity.id
_entity.type
_entity.pdbx_description
1 polymer ?
#
loop_
_entity_poly.entity_id
_entity_poly.type
_entity_poly.pdbx_seq_one_letter_code
_entity_poly.pdbx_strand_id
1 'polypeptide(L)'
;MTQVLAPCGKPAGKKAAAPAAAPARPAPQAASLGPGRLLLPGEKALDFQLPAVVGDQIKMVKLSDYKGKWRVLCFYPADFTFV
;
A
#
# COMPACT_ATOMS: atom_id res chain seq x y z
N MET A 1 57.99 3.27 31.61
CA MET A 1 57.25 2.13 32.20
C MET A 1 55.96 2.73 32.73
N THR A 2 54.82 2.60 32.09
CA THR A 2 54.11 1.32 31.91
C THR A 2 53.14 1.43 30.73
N GLN A 3 53.22 0.44 29.85
CA GLN A 3 52.27 0.13 28.80
C GLN A 3 51.03 -0.51 29.46
N VAL A 4 49.83 0.01 29.19
CA VAL A 4 48.60 -0.75 29.40
C VAL A 4 48.05 -1.07 28.02
N LEU A 5 48.25 -2.33 27.63
CA LEU A 5 47.62 -2.97 26.47
C LEU A 5 46.10 -2.98 26.68
N ALA A 6 45.35 -2.29 25.81
CA ALA A 6 43.91 -2.50 25.71
C ALA A 6 43.65 -3.84 24.99
N PRO A 7 42.85 -4.75 25.58
CA PRO A 7 42.53 -6.03 24.96
C PRO A 7 41.53 -5.86 23.80
N CYS A 8 41.79 -6.59 22.72
CA CYS A 8 40.91 -6.77 21.57
C CYS A 8 39.57 -7.41 22.01
N GLY A 9 38.44 -6.79 21.66
CA GLY A 9 37.14 -7.28 22.13
C GLY A 9 35.90 -6.70 21.46
N LYS A 10 35.60 -7.23 20.26
CA LYS A 10 34.28 -7.38 19.58
C LYS A 10 33.60 -6.14 18.96
N PRO A 11 33.17 -6.24 17.67
CA PRO A 11 32.29 -5.25 17.07
C PRO A 11 30.89 -5.43 17.65
N ALA A 12 30.37 -4.40 18.32
CA ALA A 12 28.94 -4.31 18.61
C ALA A 12 28.24 -4.09 17.27
N GLY A 13 27.73 -5.18 16.69
CA GLY A 13 27.00 -5.19 15.43
C GLY A 13 25.88 -4.17 15.47
N LYS A 14 25.94 -3.17 14.59
CA LYS A 14 24.75 -2.43 14.21
C LYS A 14 23.79 -3.45 13.61
N LYS A 15 22.75 -3.84 14.36
CA LYS A 15 21.57 -4.44 13.75
C LYS A 15 21.10 -3.43 12.70
N ALA A 16 21.20 -3.80 11.43
CA ALA A 16 20.43 -3.16 10.39
C ALA A 16 18.98 -3.17 10.86
N ALA A 17 18.37 -2.00 10.96
CA ALA A 17 16.95 -1.91 11.19
C ALA A 17 16.26 -2.72 10.09
N ALA A 18 15.49 -3.72 10.49
CA ALA A 18 14.58 -4.40 9.58
C ALA A 18 13.71 -3.33 8.90
N PRO A 19 13.42 -3.45 7.59
CA PRO A 19 12.48 -2.53 6.96
C PRO A 19 11.17 -2.60 7.74
N ALA A 20 10.65 -1.42 8.10
CA ALA A 20 9.37 -1.29 8.73
C ALA A 20 8.35 -2.12 7.93
N ALA A 21 7.68 -3.03 8.62
CA ALA A 21 6.59 -3.80 8.06
C ALA A 21 5.64 -2.84 7.32
N ALA A 22 5.24 -3.22 6.11
CA ALA A 22 4.25 -2.48 5.35
C ALA A 22 3.07 -2.15 6.28
N PRO A 23 2.58 -0.89 6.32
CA PRO A 23 1.45 -0.54 7.17
C PRO A 23 0.33 -1.53 6.83
N ALA A 24 -0.19 -2.20 7.86
CA ALA A 24 -1.26 -3.16 7.71
C ALA A 24 -2.32 -2.52 6.81
N ARG A 25 -2.57 -3.12 5.63
CA ARG A 25 -3.63 -2.67 4.73
C ARG A 25 -4.90 -2.54 5.58
N PRO A 26 -5.51 -1.35 5.68
CA PRO A 26 -6.86 -1.28 6.23
C PRO A 26 -7.68 -2.28 5.42
N ALA A 27 -8.25 -3.28 6.09
CA ALA A 27 -9.15 -4.20 5.43
C ALA A 27 -10.18 -3.33 4.68
N PRO A 28 -10.41 -3.55 3.38
CA PRO A 28 -11.37 -2.75 2.65
C PRO A 28 -12.70 -2.93 3.38
N GLN A 29 -13.22 -1.85 3.97
CA GLN A 29 -14.63 -1.74 4.29
C GLN A 29 -15.35 -1.58 2.96
N ALA A 30 -15.33 -2.65 2.16
CA ALA A 30 -16.11 -2.76 0.96
C ALA A 30 -17.56 -2.83 1.44
N ALA A 31 -18.38 -1.91 0.97
CA ALA A 31 -19.80 -2.19 0.83
C ALA A 31 -19.89 -3.44 -0.05
N SER A 32 -19.93 -4.62 0.56
CA SER A 32 -20.03 -5.86 -0.18
C SER A 32 -21.40 -5.81 -0.86
N LEU A 33 -21.37 -5.69 -2.18
CA LEU A 33 -22.53 -6.02 -2.98
C LEU A 33 -22.92 -7.44 -2.59
N GLY A 34 -24.13 -7.61 -2.05
CA GLY A 34 -24.65 -8.93 -1.71
C GLY A 34 -24.53 -9.88 -2.90
N PRO A 35 -24.55 -11.20 -2.66
CA PRO A 35 -24.44 -12.18 -3.73
C PRO A 35 -25.48 -11.86 -4.83
N GLY A 36 -25.00 -11.63 -6.05
CA GLY A 36 -25.85 -11.37 -7.22
C GLY A 36 -25.90 -9.91 -7.73
N ARG A 37 -25.24 -8.93 -7.10
CA ARG A 37 -25.15 -7.58 -7.69
C ARG A 37 -23.97 -7.45 -8.65
N LEU A 38 -24.27 -7.32 -9.93
CA LEU A 38 -23.33 -6.92 -10.99
C LEU A 38 -23.36 -5.40 -11.17
N LEU A 39 -22.25 -4.83 -11.65
CA LEU A 39 -22.22 -3.46 -12.12
C LEU A 39 -22.91 -3.39 -13.49
N LEU A 40 -24.01 -2.65 -13.59
CA LEU A 40 -24.76 -2.51 -14.83
C LEU A 40 -24.41 -1.21 -15.55
N PRO A 41 -24.28 -1.21 -16.89
CA PRO A 41 -24.10 0.02 -17.66
C PRO A 41 -25.24 1.02 -17.42
N GLY A 42 -24.90 2.30 -17.33
CA GLY A 42 -25.87 3.37 -17.08
C GLY A 42 -26.27 3.55 -15.61
N GLU A 43 -25.96 2.59 -14.72
CA GLU A 43 -26.08 2.80 -13.29
C GLU A 43 -24.94 3.67 -12.75
N LYS A 44 -25.23 4.36 -11.64
CA LYS A 44 -24.21 5.12 -10.92
C LYS A 44 -23.18 4.14 -10.35
N ALA A 45 -21.91 4.35 -10.70
CA ALA A 45 -20.81 3.59 -10.14
C ALA A 45 -20.80 3.65 -8.60
N LEU A 46 -20.51 2.53 -7.95
CA LEU A 46 -20.37 2.47 -6.51
C LEU A 46 -19.18 3.31 -6.04
N ASP A 47 -19.41 4.10 -5.00
CA ASP A 47 -18.32 4.83 -4.38
C ASP A 47 -17.45 3.86 -3.58
N PHE A 48 -16.15 4.08 -3.64
CA PHE A 48 -15.17 3.31 -2.88
C PHE A 48 -14.08 4.25 -2.39
N GLN A 49 -13.44 3.84 -1.29
CA GLN A 49 -12.28 4.52 -0.75
C GLN A 49 -11.17 3.50 -0.52
N LEU A 50 -9.98 3.79 -1.05
CA LEU A 50 -8.82 2.93 -0.89
C LEU A 50 -7.52 3.74 -0.84
N PRO A 51 -6.48 3.24 -0.13
CA PRO A 51 -5.15 3.80 -0.22
C PRO A 51 -4.56 3.49 -1.59
N ALA A 52 -4.03 4.51 -2.26
CA ALA A 52 -3.36 4.40 -3.56
C ALA A 52 -2.02 5.14 -3.54
N VAL A 53 -1.09 4.68 -4.37
CA VAL A 53 0.18 5.37 -4.62
C VAL A 53 -0.04 6.42 -5.70
N VAL A 54 0.20 7.70 -5.39
CA VAL A 54 0.08 8.83 -6.31
C VAL A 54 1.40 9.60 -6.30
N GLY A 55 2.20 9.43 -7.37
CA GLY A 55 3.62 9.80 -7.33
C GLY A 55 4.35 8.89 -6.34
N ASP A 56 5.15 9.46 -5.44
CA ASP A 56 5.89 8.73 -4.40
C ASP A 56 5.18 8.71 -3.03
N GLN A 57 3.88 8.99 -3.00
CA GLN A 57 3.11 9.12 -1.76
C GLN A 57 1.89 8.20 -1.72
N ILE A 58 1.62 7.64 -0.55
CA ILE A 58 0.36 6.93 -0.28
C ILE A 58 -0.72 7.96 0.09
N LYS A 59 -1.80 8.00 -0.68
CA LYS A 59 -2.95 8.88 -0.44
C LYS A 59 -4.24 8.07 -0.36
N MET A 60 -5.16 8.52 0.47
CA MET A 60 -6.53 7.99 0.45
C MET A 60 -7.28 8.60 -0.74
N VAL A 61 -7.77 7.75 -1.63
CA VAL A 61 -8.46 8.14 -2.85
C VAL A 61 -9.92 7.68 -2.78
N LYS A 62 -10.85 8.55 -3.16
CA LYS A 62 -12.28 8.21 -3.32
C LYS A 62 -12.72 8.38 -4.77
N LEU A 63 -13.63 7.53 -5.24
CA LEU A 63 -14.20 7.69 -6.58
C LEU A 63 -15.00 9.00 -6.69
N SER A 64 -15.70 9.39 -5.62
CA SER A 64 -16.44 10.65 -5.54
C SER A 64 -15.60 11.92 -5.75
N ASP A 65 -14.30 11.91 -5.48
CA ASP A 65 -13.42 13.09 -5.62
C ASP A 65 -13.21 13.47 -7.10
N TYR A 66 -13.53 12.55 -8.01
CA TYR A 66 -13.26 12.69 -9.44
C TYR A 66 -14.46 13.06 -10.31
N LYS A 67 -15.59 13.44 -9.69
CA LYS A 67 -16.81 13.84 -10.40
C LYS A 67 -16.55 14.97 -11.41
N GLY A 68 -17.34 14.98 -12.49
CA GLY A 68 -17.30 16.02 -13.52
C GLY A 68 -16.22 15.82 -14.59
N LYS A 69 -15.49 14.71 -14.57
CA LYS A 69 -14.54 14.34 -15.64
C LYS A 69 -14.63 12.84 -15.92
N TRP A 70 -14.32 12.43 -17.14
CA TRP A 70 -14.27 11.02 -17.53
C TRP A 70 -13.16 10.26 -16.79
N ARG A 71 -13.44 9.02 -16.39
CA ARG A 71 -12.51 8.15 -15.69
C ARG A 71 -12.57 6.74 -16.28
N VAL A 72 -11.42 6.07 -16.30
CA VAL A 72 -11.26 4.67 -16.67
C VAL A 72 -10.72 3.94 -15.46
N LEU A 73 -11.38 2.85 -15.04
CA LEU A 73 -10.97 2.00 -13.93
C LEU A 73 -10.59 0.63 -14.49
N CYS A 74 -9.33 0.24 -14.30
CA CYS A 74 -8.81 -1.05 -14.76
C CYS A 74 -8.42 -1.91 -13.55
N PHE A 75 -8.88 -3.15 -13.55
CA PHE A 75 -8.41 -4.18 -12.61
C PHE A 75 -7.43 -5.09 -13.33
N TYR A 76 -6.31 -5.39 -12.69
CA TYR A 76 -5.33 -6.35 -13.19
C TYR A 76 -5.05 -7.41 -12.12
N PRO A 77 -4.58 -8.61 -12.49
CA PRO A 77 -4.59 -9.77 -11.58
C PRO A 77 -3.62 -9.64 -10.39
N ALA A 78 -2.38 -9.23 -10.63
CA ALA A 78 -1.36 -9.08 -9.60
C ALA A 78 -0.16 -8.27 -10.09
N ASP A 79 0.59 -7.69 -9.15
CA ASP A 79 1.88 -7.05 -9.37
C ASP A 79 2.97 -8.10 -9.64
N PHE A 80 3.97 -7.75 -10.45
CA PHE A 80 5.14 -8.59 -10.76
C PHE A 80 4.83 -9.95 -11.38
N THR A 81 3.81 -10.02 -12.25
CA THR A 81 3.54 -11.18 -13.10
C THR A 81 4.26 -11.08 -14.44
N PHE A 82 4.24 -12.17 -15.21
CA PHE A 82 5.11 -12.34 -16.39
C PHE A 82 4.77 -11.43 -17.57
N VAL A 83 5.84 -10.95 -18.22
CA VAL A 83 5.87 -10.35 -19.57
C VAL A 83 6.52 -11.34 -20.52
#